data_AF-A0A170NKM4-F1
#
_entry.id   AF-A0A170NKM4-F1
#
_cell.length_a   1.000
_cell.length_b   1.000
_cell.length_c   1.000
_cell.angle_alpha   90.00
_cell.angle_beta   90.00
_cell.angle_gamma   90.00
#
_symmetry.space_group_name_H-M   'P 1'
#
loop_
_entity.id
_entity.type
_entity.pdbx_description
1 polymer ?
#
loop_
_entity_poly.entity_id
_entity_poly.type
_entity_poly.pdbx_seq_one_letter_code
_entity_poly.pdbx_strand_id
1 'polypeptide(L)'
;MNEYQRLLKEARENRDKLTRSQFKQIRDLYKEAAKDLKIKANKARKGSLTERWLKDYSKAVRAKVKEMNKMLKSIIEENMKSSAEYATAIQLDFFDQINMRYGLGMSKSFTSMFSQVPSDVVDELVKGNIYKDGRGLSKRIWWTGNKVNNDIDKVIQKGIVEKKSAIELAQDLQTYVNPDAQKDWNWKRVYPGTSKTIDYNAQRLARTSISHAYTLSLLKSCERNPFITKVRWHSVFAPGRTCSLCKDRDGREYLLKDCPMDHPNGMCYQEPLVDDSLENIGSRLRNWVDGSSDSTLDNWYREHGDYFSGENNIFSNSSKKNVNYGPNNDIISDKKWLESNFPSEKKFNKHVEKHLDEYGDITPEEYLNKSRELLAEPLNEDVEGFISKDGFIFKYRKSTNDFTIGRADGKISTLFKPTDGYKYWLQQIKDYKKEE
;
A
#
# COMPACT_ATOMS: atom_id res chain seq x y z
N MET A 1 -7.62 20.32 -27.50
CA MET A 1 -7.33 19.21 -26.58
C MET A 1 -7.73 17.94 -27.30
N ASN A 2 -6.78 17.03 -27.55
CA ASN A 2 -7.09 15.75 -28.18
C ASN A 2 -7.75 14.78 -27.20
N GLU A 3 -8.20 13.63 -27.68
CA GLU A 3 -8.93 12.64 -26.88
C GLU A 3 -8.08 12.06 -25.73
N TYR A 4 -6.79 11.81 -25.96
CA TYR A 4 -5.87 11.37 -24.91
C TYR A 4 -5.67 12.44 -23.81
N GLN A 5 -5.51 13.70 -24.20
CA GLN A 5 -5.43 14.83 -23.26
C GLN A 5 -6.71 15.02 -22.44
N ARG A 6 -7.88 14.63 -22.98
CA ARG A 6 -9.15 14.61 -22.24
C ARG A 6 -9.10 13.56 -21.12
N LEU A 7 -8.63 12.35 -21.40
CA LEU A 7 -8.44 11.30 -20.39
C LEU A 7 -7.48 11.76 -19.28
N LEU A 8 -6.36 12.38 -19.65
CA LEU A 8 -5.41 12.95 -18.69
C LEU A 8 -6.03 14.06 -17.82
N LYS A 9 -6.89 14.90 -18.40
CA LYS A 9 -7.58 15.95 -17.66
C LYS A 9 -8.58 15.33 -16.68
N GLU A 10 -9.40 14.39 -17.12
CA GLU A 10 -10.41 13.74 -16.29
C GLU A 10 -9.79 13.00 -15.10
N ALA A 11 -8.75 12.19 -15.34
CA ALA A 11 -8.03 11.48 -14.28
C ALA A 11 -7.45 12.44 -13.22
N ARG A 12 -6.91 13.59 -13.64
CA ARG A 12 -6.41 14.63 -12.71
C ARG A 12 -7.53 15.28 -11.92
N GLU A 13 -8.65 15.60 -12.56
CA GLU A 13 -9.81 16.16 -11.85
C GLU A 13 -10.38 15.19 -10.82
N ASN A 14 -10.41 13.90 -11.13
CA ASN A 14 -10.82 12.84 -10.19
C ASN A 14 -9.85 12.71 -9.01
N ARG A 15 -8.54 12.73 -9.26
CA ARG A 15 -7.50 12.79 -8.20
C ARG A 15 -7.66 14.03 -7.31
N ASP A 16 -7.93 15.20 -7.88
CA ASP A 16 -8.09 16.44 -7.13
C ASP A 16 -9.38 16.43 -6.29
N LYS A 17 -10.48 15.87 -6.81
CA LYS A 17 -11.72 15.62 -6.05
C LYS A 17 -11.47 14.66 -4.89
N LEU A 18 -10.74 13.56 -5.13
CA LEU A 18 -10.36 12.58 -4.11
C LEU A 18 -9.55 13.24 -2.99
N THR A 19 -8.56 14.06 -3.34
CA THR A 19 -7.73 14.80 -2.38
C THR A 19 -8.58 15.72 -1.50
N ARG A 20 -9.57 16.42 -2.07
CA ARG A 20 -10.50 17.27 -1.31
C ARG A 20 -11.42 16.47 -0.39
N SER A 21 -11.87 15.29 -0.85
CA SER A 21 -12.69 14.38 -0.04
C SER A 21 -11.90 13.84 1.15
N GLN A 22 -10.70 13.32 0.91
CA GLN A 22 -9.78 12.85 1.94
C GLN A 22 -9.48 13.94 2.97
N PHE A 23 -9.28 15.19 2.53
CA PHE A 23 -9.06 16.30 3.45
C PHE A 23 -10.21 16.45 4.45
N LYS A 24 -11.46 16.39 3.97
CA LYS A 24 -12.66 16.45 4.82
C LYS A 24 -12.73 15.24 5.76
N GLN A 25 -12.58 14.02 5.23
CA GLN A 25 -12.61 12.78 6.02
C GLN A 25 -11.61 12.80 7.19
N ILE A 26 -10.35 13.18 6.92
CA ILE A 26 -9.33 13.28 7.96
C ILE A 26 -9.69 14.39 8.95
N ARG A 27 -10.17 15.55 8.48
CA ARG A 27 -10.56 16.62 9.38
C ARG A 27 -11.68 16.17 10.32
N ASP A 28 -12.71 15.52 9.79
CA ASP A 28 -13.87 15.07 10.54
C ASP A 28 -13.50 13.98 11.56
N LEU A 29 -12.60 13.07 11.20
CA LEU A 29 -12.00 12.09 12.12
C LEU A 29 -11.40 12.74 13.37
N TYR A 30 -10.65 13.84 13.20
CA TYR A 30 -10.07 14.57 14.32
C TYR A 30 -11.13 15.35 15.12
N LYS A 31 -12.18 15.87 14.47
CA LYS A 31 -13.31 16.53 15.16
C LYS A 31 -14.09 15.56 16.01
N GLU A 32 -14.37 14.36 15.50
CA GLU A 32 -15.07 13.30 16.22
C GLU A 32 -14.28 12.88 17.45
N ALA A 33 -12.97 12.66 17.30
CA ALA A 33 -12.10 12.36 18.43
C ALA A 33 -12.11 13.48 19.49
N ALA A 34 -12.08 14.75 19.08
CA ALA A 34 -12.20 15.88 20.00
C ALA A 34 -13.57 15.92 20.72
N LYS A 35 -14.66 15.62 19.99
CA LYS A 35 -16.02 15.56 20.54
C LYS A 35 -16.17 14.44 21.57
N ASP A 36 -15.65 13.25 21.30
CA ASP A 36 -15.63 12.12 22.23
C ASP A 36 -14.88 12.47 23.52
N LEU A 37 -13.72 13.09 23.38
CA LEU A 37 -12.90 13.55 24.51
C LEU A 37 -13.60 14.64 25.33
N LYS A 38 -14.35 15.53 24.68
CA LYS A 38 -15.19 16.54 25.35
C LYS A 38 -16.33 15.91 26.15
N ILE A 39 -17.05 14.95 25.55
CA ILE A 39 -18.11 14.21 26.25
C ILE A 39 -17.56 13.50 27.49
N LYS A 40 -16.38 12.87 27.36
CA LYS A 40 -15.72 12.19 28.49
C LYS A 40 -15.31 13.18 29.59
N ALA A 41 -14.80 14.36 29.22
CA ALA A 41 -14.46 15.40 30.18
C ALA A 41 -15.69 15.91 30.95
N ASN A 42 -16.79 16.18 30.24
CA ASN A 42 -18.01 16.74 30.82
C ASN A 42 -18.76 15.79 31.75
N LYS A 43 -18.54 14.47 31.64
CA LYS A 43 -19.12 13.46 32.55
C LYS A 43 -18.44 13.42 33.93
N ALA A 44 -17.32 14.13 34.12
CA ALA A 44 -16.65 14.21 35.41
C ALA A 44 -17.51 14.96 36.44
N ARG A 45 -17.65 14.41 37.65
CA ARG A 45 -18.42 15.06 38.72
C ARG A 45 -17.61 16.20 39.33
N LYS A 46 -18.30 17.24 39.81
CA LYS A 46 -17.68 18.34 40.56
C LYS A 46 -16.98 17.75 41.80
N GLY A 47 -15.67 17.92 41.90
CA GLY A 47 -14.82 17.33 42.96
C GLY A 47 -14.09 16.01 42.60
N SER A 48 -14.45 15.32 41.50
CA SER A 48 -13.72 14.11 41.06
C SER A 48 -12.49 14.40 40.18
N LEU A 49 -12.26 15.68 39.89
CA LEU A 49 -11.26 16.19 38.96
C LEU A 49 -9.88 16.27 39.66
N THR A 50 -9.35 15.09 39.98
CA THR A 50 -8.09 14.86 40.68
C THR A 50 -6.92 14.62 39.70
N GLU A 51 -5.68 14.56 40.21
CA GLU A 51 -4.52 14.13 39.40
C GLU A 51 -4.71 12.73 38.80
N ARG A 52 -5.36 11.82 39.55
CA ARG A 52 -5.72 10.49 39.05
C ARG A 52 -6.66 10.56 37.86
N TRP A 53 -7.69 11.40 37.94
CA TRP A 53 -8.60 11.62 36.83
C TRP A 53 -7.88 12.17 35.59
N LEU A 54 -6.94 13.10 35.77
CA LEU A 54 -6.14 13.65 34.67
C LEU A 54 -5.27 12.57 34.01
N LYS A 55 -4.66 11.66 34.79
CA LYS A 55 -3.92 10.50 34.26
C LYS A 55 -4.83 9.58 33.45
N ASP A 56 -6.04 9.31 33.94
CA ASP A 56 -7.02 8.47 33.24
C ASP A 56 -7.56 9.15 31.97
N TYR A 57 -7.76 10.47 32.00
CA TYR A 57 -8.13 11.27 30.83
C TYR A 57 -7.03 11.26 29.79
N SER A 58 -5.77 11.46 30.20
CA SER A 58 -4.59 11.37 29.32
C SER A 58 -4.48 10.00 28.63
N LYS A 59 -4.70 8.90 29.37
CA LYS A 59 -4.79 7.55 28.79
C LYS A 59 -5.90 7.45 27.74
N ALA A 60 -7.06 8.05 28.01
CA ALA A 60 -8.17 8.08 27.05
C ALA A 60 -7.82 8.86 25.77
N VAL A 61 -7.12 10.00 25.89
CA VAL A 61 -6.61 10.75 24.73
C VAL A 61 -5.66 9.88 23.91
N ARG A 62 -4.68 9.23 24.53
CA ARG A 62 -3.74 8.35 23.82
C ARG A 62 -4.44 7.17 23.13
N ALA A 63 -5.45 6.58 23.78
CA ALA A 63 -6.25 5.52 23.19
C ALA A 63 -6.99 6.01 21.93
N LYS A 64 -7.59 7.21 21.98
CA LYS A 64 -8.25 7.83 20.82
C LYS A 64 -7.26 8.14 19.69
N VAL A 65 -6.05 8.63 20.00
CA VAL A 65 -4.99 8.82 18.99
C VAL A 65 -4.62 7.50 18.31
N LYS A 66 -4.52 6.40 19.07
CA LYS A 66 -4.23 5.07 18.51
C LYS A 66 -5.35 4.59 17.58
N GLU A 67 -6.61 4.78 17.98
CA GLU A 67 -7.80 4.46 17.18
C GLU A 67 -7.81 5.24 15.86
N MET A 68 -7.58 6.56 15.93
CA MET A 68 -7.45 7.43 14.77
C MET A 68 -6.32 7.00 13.85
N ASN A 69 -5.15 6.64 14.38
CA ASN A 69 -4.04 6.16 13.54
C ASN A 69 -4.39 4.90 12.75
N LYS A 70 -5.20 3.99 13.32
CA LYS A 70 -5.71 2.81 12.60
C LYS A 70 -6.64 3.23 11.46
N MET A 71 -7.59 4.12 11.73
CA MET A 71 -8.51 4.64 10.71
C MET A 71 -7.79 5.42 9.61
N LEU A 72 -6.81 6.25 9.98
CA LEU A 72 -5.95 6.98 9.03
C LEU A 72 -5.21 6.04 8.09
N LYS A 73 -4.72 4.89 8.58
CA LYS A 73 -4.05 3.90 7.72
C LYS A 73 -4.99 3.42 6.60
N SER A 74 -6.17 2.93 6.96
CA SER A 74 -7.17 2.45 6.00
C SER A 74 -7.59 3.54 5.02
N ILE A 75 -7.92 4.74 5.51
CA ILE A 75 -8.29 5.89 4.66
C ILE A 75 -7.18 6.22 3.65
N ILE A 76 -5.91 6.22 4.09
CA ILE A 76 -4.79 6.55 3.19
C ILE A 76 -4.58 5.44 2.16
N GLU A 77 -4.63 4.17 2.55
CA GLU A 77 -4.47 3.01 1.63
C GLU A 77 -5.56 2.97 0.57
N GLU A 78 -6.83 3.14 0.98
CA GLU A 78 -7.97 3.20 0.05
C GLU A 78 -7.84 4.36 -0.95
N ASN A 79 -7.50 5.56 -0.47
CA ASN A 79 -7.31 6.71 -1.35
C ASN A 79 -6.08 6.58 -2.25
N MET A 80 -5.01 5.92 -1.79
CA MET A 80 -3.88 5.57 -2.65
C MET A 80 -4.33 4.66 -3.79
N LYS A 81 -5.11 3.62 -3.47
CA LYS A 81 -5.65 2.69 -4.46
C LYS A 81 -6.53 3.40 -5.48
N SER A 82 -7.51 4.20 -5.05
CA SER A 82 -8.36 4.96 -5.98
C SER A 82 -7.57 5.95 -6.83
N SER A 83 -6.55 6.59 -6.26
CA SER A 83 -5.68 7.50 -7.02
C SER A 83 -4.85 6.76 -8.07
N ALA A 84 -4.37 5.57 -7.75
CA ALA A 84 -3.65 4.70 -8.66
C ALA A 84 -4.56 4.16 -9.78
N GLU A 85 -5.80 3.81 -9.46
CA GLU A 85 -6.84 3.42 -10.42
C GLU A 85 -7.13 4.55 -11.40
N TYR A 86 -7.30 5.80 -10.95
CA TYR A 86 -7.50 6.94 -11.85
C TYR A 86 -6.34 7.16 -12.82
N ALA A 87 -5.09 6.96 -12.37
CA ALA A 87 -3.92 7.10 -13.24
C ALA A 87 -3.85 5.95 -14.26
N THR A 88 -4.18 4.74 -13.84
CA THR A 88 -4.15 3.53 -14.68
C THR A 88 -5.28 3.54 -15.73
N ALA A 89 -6.46 4.06 -15.35
CA ALA A 89 -7.62 4.19 -16.23
C ALA A 89 -7.30 4.97 -17.52
N ILE A 90 -6.35 5.91 -17.48
CA ILE A 90 -5.90 6.63 -18.67
C ILE A 90 -5.46 5.66 -19.79
N GLN A 91 -4.67 4.64 -19.44
CA GLN A 91 -4.17 3.68 -20.44
C GLN A 91 -5.25 2.67 -20.83
N LEU A 92 -6.04 2.20 -19.87
CA LEU A 92 -7.18 1.31 -20.13
C LEU A 92 -8.16 1.95 -21.12
N ASP A 93 -8.62 3.17 -20.83
CA ASP A 93 -9.58 3.89 -21.67
C ASP A 93 -9.00 4.24 -23.04
N PHE A 94 -7.70 4.57 -23.10
CA PHE A 94 -7.00 4.82 -24.37
C PHE A 94 -7.02 3.59 -25.27
N PHE A 95 -6.66 2.42 -24.73
CA PHE A 95 -6.67 1.18 -25.49
C PHE A 95 -8.08 0.69 -25.80
N ASP A 96 -9.04 0.84 -24.88
CA ASP A 96 -10.43 0.47 -25.11
C ASP A 96 -11.06 1.28 -26.25
N GLN A 97 -10.78 2.59 -26.33
CA GLN A 97 -11.23 3.43 -27.44
C GLN A 97 -10.66 2.96 -28.78
N ILE A 98 -9.37 2.62 -28.82
CA ILE A 98 -8.73 2.09 -30.03
C ILE A 98 -9.32 0.72 -30.39
N ASN A 99 -9.54 -0.16 -29.40
CA ASN A 99 -10.14 -1.48 -29.59
C ASN A 99 -11.48 -1.38 -30.30
N MET A 100 -12.36 -0.52 -29.77
CA MET A 100 -13.71 -0.32 -30.27
C MET A 100 -13.71 0.27 -31.66
N ARG A 101 -12.83 1.25 -31.92
CA ARG A 101 -12.77 1.97 -33.20
C ARG A 101 -12.18 1.14 -34.34
N TYR A 102 -11.16 0.34 -34.05
CA TYR A 102 -10.42 -0.44 -35.06
C TYR A 102 -10.76 -1.94 -35.05
N GLY A 103 -11.69 -2.36 -34.19
CA GLY A 103 -12.15 -3.75 -34.12
C GLY A 103 -10.99 -4.72 -33.85
N LEU A 104 -10.11 -4.39 -32.92
CA LEU A 104 -8.89 -5.16 -32.67
C LEU A 104 -9.16 -6.53 -32.02
N GLY A 105 -10.30 -6.69 -31.35
CA GLY A 105 -10.63 -7.91 -30.64
C GLY A 105 -9.71 -8.17 -29.45
N MET A 106 -9.23 -7.11 -28.79
CA MET A 106 -8.28 -7.24 -27.68
C MET A 106 -8.81 -8.15 -26.57
N SER A 107 -7.93 -9.03 -26.09
CA SER A 107 -8.24 -10.03 -25.09
C SER A 107 -8.46 -9.41 -23.69
N LYS A 108 -9.14 -10.15 -22.82
CA LYS A 108 -9.18 -9.82 -21.38
C LYS A 108 -7.79 -9.84 -20.73
N SER A 109 -6.84 -10.60 -21.28
CA SER A 109 -5.47 -10.62 -20.75
C SER A 109 -4.77 -9.26 -20.97
N PHE A 110 -5.07 -8.56 -22.07
CA PHE A 110 -4.52 -7.23 -22.32
C PHE A 110 -4.97 -6.19 -21.27
N THR A 111 -6.26 -6.15 -20.96
CA THR A 111 -6.79 -5.23 -19.92
C THR A 111 -6.35 -5.63 -18.51
N SER A 112 -6.15 -6.93 -18.26
CA SER A 112 -5.63 -7.41 -16.97
C SER A 112 -4.20 -6.95 -16.69
N MET A 113 -3.40 -6.70 -17.73
CA MET A 113 -2.02 -6.20 -17.56
C MET A 113 -2.02 -4.87 -16.81
N PHE A 114 -2.97 -3.97 -17.04
CA PHE A 114 -3.03 -2.71 -16.30
C PHE A 114 -3.69 -2.87 -14.93
N SER A 115 -4.56 -3.87 -14.76
CA SER A 115 -5.38 -4.07 -13.56
C SER A 115 -4.57 -4.38 -12.30
N GLN A 116 -3.35 -4.91 -12.44
CA GLN A 116 -2.44 -5.16 -11.30
C GLN A 116 -1.67 -3.90 -10.85
N VAL A 117 -1.51 -2.89 -11.72
CA VAL A 117 -0.71 -1.68 -11.43
C VAL A 117 -1.15 -1.00 -10.12
N PRO A 118 -2.46 -0.80 -9.83
CA PRO A 118 -2.85 -0.10 -8.62
C PRO A 118 -2.43 -0.82 -7.34
N SER A 119 -2.60 -2.15 -7.30
CA SER A 119 -2.21 -2.96 -6.15
C SER A 119 -0.68 -2.94 -5.95
N ASP A 120 0.09 -3.14 -7.02
CA ASP A 120 1.56 -3.12 -6.96
C ASP A 120 2.10 -1.77 -6.45
N VAL A 121 1.50 -0.68 -6.91
CA VAL A 121 1.89 0.69 -6.50
C VAL A 121 1.54 0.97 -5.05
N VAL A 122 0.35 0.55 -4.60
CA VAL A 122 -0.05 0.67 -3.19
C VAL A 122 0.95 -0.08 -2.32
N ASP A 123 1.28 -1.31 -2.68
CA ASP A 123 2.26 -2.14 -1.97
C ASP A 123 3.63 -1.47 -1.84
N GLU A 124 4.17 -0.96 -2.95
CA GLU A 124 5.48 -0.30 -2.96
C GLU A 124 5.51 0.95 -2.08
N LEU A 125 4.43 1.72 -2.07
CA LEU A 125 4.28 2.92 -1.25
C LEU A 125 4.06 2.59 0.24
N VAL A 126 3.28 1.55 0.53
CA VAL A 126 3.01 1.07 1.89
C VAL A 126 4.28 0.50 2.51
N LYS A 127 5.07 -0.28 1.75
CA LYS A 127 6.38 -0.81 2.15
C LYS A 127 7.43 0.30 2.25
N GLY A 128 7.31 1.32 1.38
CA GLY A 128 8.16 2.49 1.36
C GLY A 128 9.42 2.33 0.52
N ASN A 129 9.43 1.35 -0.40
CA ASN A 129 10.57 0.99 -1.25
C ASN A 129 11.02 2.15 -2.14
N ILE A 130 10.08 3.02 -2.51
CA ILE A 130 10.37 4.20 -3.35
C ILE A 130 11.03 5.35 -2.58
N TYR A 131 11.08 5.28 -1.25
CA TYR A 131 11.60 6.34 -0.41
C TYR A 131 13.03 6.04 0.02
N LYS A 132 13.91 7.04 -0.07
CA LYS A 132 15.32 6.94 0.38
C LYS A 132 15.48 6.53 1.84
N ASP A 133 14.49 6.83 2.69
CA ASP A 133 14.50 6.49 4.11
C ASP A 133 13.98 5.07 4.41
N GLY A 134 13.49 4.35 3.39
CA GLY A 134 12.89 3.02 3.50
C GLY A 134 11.66 2.99 4.41
N ARG A 135 11.03 4.14 4.70
CA ARG A 135 9.91 4.22 5.65
C ARG A 135 8.59 4.12 4.90
N GLY A 136 7.93 2.99 5.10
CA GLY A 136 6.55 2.75 4.70
C GLY A 136 5.49 3.53 5.47
N LEU A 137 4.24 3.37 5.05
CA LEU A 137 3.08 4.11 5.56
C LEU A 137 2.88 3.92 7.07
N SER A 138 2.88 2.67 7.54
CA SER A 138 2.68 2.34 8.96
C SER A 138 3.71 3.04 9.86
N LYS A 139 4.98 3.09 9.43
CA LYS A 139 6.05 3.78 10.16
C LYS A 139 5.78 5.30 10.17
N ARG A 140 5.38 5.90 9.04
CA ARG A 140 5.06 7.34 8.95
C ARG A 140 3.88 7.74 9.84
N ILE A 141 2.83 6.91 9.90
CA ILE A 141 1.68 7.10 10.79
C ILE A 141 2.13 6.99 12.25
N TRP A 142 2.92 5.97 12.59
CA TRP A 142 3.45 5.79 13.94
C TRP A 142 4.28 6.99 14.42
N TRP A 143 5.18 7.51 13.59
CA TRP A 143 5.96 8.72 13.90
C TRP A 143 5.07 9.94 14.14
N THR A 144 4.01 10.09 13.33
CA THR A 144 3.02 11.16 13.50
C THR A 144 2.27 11.01 14.83
N GLY A 145 1.85 9.79 15.16
CA GLY A 145 1.21 9.46 16.44
C GLY A 145 2.10 9.73 17.64
N ASN A 146 3.39 9.37 17.58
CA ASN A 146 4.35 9.66 18.65
C ASN A 146 4.55 11.14 18.87
N LYS A 147 4.63 11.94 17.80
CA LYS A 147 4.68 13.41 17.93
C LYS A 147 3.45 13.94 18.66
N VAL A 148 2.27 13.44 18.31
CA VAL A 148 1.02 13.81 18.99
C VAL A 148 1.06 13.45 20.48
N ASN A 149 1.49 12.24 20.82
CA ASN A 149 1.62 11.79 22.21
C ASN A 149 2.62 12.66 23.00
N ASN A 150 3.76 13.01 22.40
CA ASN A 150 4.74 13.90 23.02
C ASN A 150 4.18 15.31 23.24
N ASP A 151 3.38 15.83 22.30
CA ASP A 151 2.72 17.12 22.45
C ASP A 151 1.65 17.07 23.57
N ILE A 152 0.92 15.96 23.72
CA ILE A 152 0.00 15.73 24.85
C ILE A 152 0.76 15.73 26.19
N ASP A 153 1.90 15.04 26.26
CA ASP A 153 2.74 15.00 27.46
C ASP A 153 3.22 16.40 27.86
N LYS A 154 3.63 17.20 26.87
CA LYS A 154 4.01 18.60 27.09
C LYS A 154 2.85 19.45 27.61
N VAL A 155 1.66 19.33 27.04
CA VAL A 155 0.47 20.07 27.51
C VAL A 155 0.19 19.74 28.98
N ILE A 156 0.25 18.46 29.35
CA ILE A 156 0.04 18.01 30.73
C ILE A 156 1.13 18.56 31.66
N GLN A 157 2.41 18.35 31.33
CA GLN A 157 3.53 18.79 32.16
C GLN A 157 3.54 20.30 32.37
N LYS A 158 3.33 21.08 31.30
CA LYS A 158 3.31 22.54 31.38
C LYS A 158 2.08 23.06 32.10
N GLY A 159 0.89 22.48 31.89
CA GLY A 159 -0.28 22.91 32.63
C GLY A 159 -0.17 22.64 34.14
N ILE A 160 0.52 21.55 34.55
CA ILE A 160 0.84 21.30 35.96
C ILE A 160 1.78 22.40 36.52
N VAL A 161 2.83 22.78 35.77
CA VAL A 161 3.75 23.86 36.15
C VAL A 161 3.02 25.21 36.29
N GLU A 162 2.08 25.49 35.38
CA GLU A 162 1.22 26.68 35.41
C GLU A 162 0.10 26.58 36.47
N LYS A 163 0.08 25.53 37.29
CA LYS A 163 -0.92 25.27 38.34
C LYS A 163 -2.36 25.24 37.83
N LYS A 164 -2.56 24.82 36.57
CA LYS A 164 -3.89 24.64 35.98
C LYS A 164 -4.65 23.53 36.68
N SER A 165 -5.95 23.75 36.88
CA SER A 165 -6.88 22.73 37.33
C SER A 165 -7.02 21.60 36.30
N ALA A 166 -7.47 20.44 36.75
CA ALA A 166 -7.74 19.31 35.85
C ALA A 166 -8.81 19.65 34.79
N ILE A 167 -9.73 20.59 35.07
CA ILE A 167 -10.71 21.08 34.08
C ILE A 167 -10.02 21.87 32.98
N GLU A 168 -9.17 22.83 33.35
CA GLU A 168 -8.44 23.67 32.38
C GLU A 168 -7.51 22.83 31.51
N LEU A 169 -6.81 21.87 32.11
CA LEU A 169 -5.97 20.91 31.38
C LEU A 169 -6.78 20.03 30.42
N ALA A 170 -7.99 19.60 30.80
CA ALA A 170 -8.87 18.86 29.90
C ALA A 170 -9.37 19.72 28.73
N GLN A 171 -9.67 21.01 28.98
CA GLN A 171 -10.05 21.97 27.94
C GLN A 171 -8.88 22.26 26.98
N ASP A 172 -7.66 22.37 27.50
CA ASP A 172 -6.46 22.52 26.67
C ASP A 172 -6.24 21.30 25.79
N LEU A 173 -6.35 20.08 26.33
CA LEU A 173 -6.23 18.85 25.55
C LEU A 173 -7.31 18.74 24.46
N GLN A 174 -8.54 19.16 24.74
CA GLN A 174 -9.62 19.24 23.74
C GLN A 174 -9.29 20.26 22.65
N THR A 175 -8.79 21.44 23.03
CA THR A 175 -8.37 22.52 22.12
C THR A 175 -7.18 22.10 21.25
N TYR A 176 -6.30 21.27 21.81
CA TYR A 176 -5.17 20.73 21.08
C TYR A 176 -5.61 19.73 19.99
N VAL A 177 -6.53 18.82 20.34
CA VAL A 177 -7.04 17.77 19.42
C VAL A 177 -8.00 18.32 18.36
N ASN A 178 -8.80 19.34 18.70
CA ASN A 178 -9.79 19.88 17.77
C ASN A 178 -9.13 20.72 16.65
N PRO A 179 -9.27 20.33 15.36
CA PRO A 179 -8.68 21.07 14.24
C PRO A 179 -9.34 22.43 13.97
N ASP A 180 -10.58 22.64 14.45
CA ASP A 180 -11.30 23.91 14.32
C ASP A 180 -11.01 24.87 15.49
N ALA A 181 -10.37 24.40 16.57
CA ALA A 181 -10.18 25.22 17.74
C ALA A 181 -9.14 26.33 17.48
N GLN A 182 -9.56 27.58 17.71
CA GLN A 182 -8.65 28.70 17.79
C GLN A 182 -7.84 28.59 19.08
N LYS A 183 -6.54 28.36 18.92
CA LYS A 183 -5.61 28.38 20.04
C LYS A 183 -5.41 29.83 20.48
N ASP A 184 -5.44 30.07 21.78
CA ASP A 184 -5.19 31.38 22.39
C ASP A 184 -3.85 31.96 21.90
N TRP A 185 -3.73 33.29 21.85
CA TRP A 185 -2.50 34.00 21.46
C TRP A 185 -1.30 33.57 22.32
N ASN A 186 -1.52 33.23 23.59
CA ASN A 186 -0.48 32.78 24.49
C ASN A 186 -0.18 31.27 24.38
N TRP A 187 -0.91 30.49 23.56
CA TRP A 187 -0.78 29.03 23.50
C TRP A 187 0.66 28.58 23.27
N LYS A 188 1.38 29.23 22.35
CA LYS A 188 2.79 28.90 22.07
C LYS A 188 3.74 29.29 23.20
N ARG A 189 3.37 30.28 24.02
CA ARG A 189 4.13 30.67 25.22
C ARG A 189 3.97 29.62 26.31
N VAL A 190 2.73 29.16 26.53
CA VAL A 190 2.40 28.15 27.55
C VAL A 190 2.87 26.76 27.12
N TYR A 191 2.67 26.41 25.84
CA TYR A 191 2.95 25.10 25.26
C TYR A 191 3.91 25.20 24.05
N PRO A 192 5.19 25.57 24.28
CA PRO A 192 6.15 25.79 23.20
C PRO A 192 6.43 24.51 22.41
N GLY A 193 6.52 24.67 21.08
CA GLY A 193 6.85 23.58 20.16
C GLY A 193 5.71 22.59 19.89
N THR A 194 4.51 22.79 20.45
CA THR A 194 3.33 21.99 20.12
C THR A 194 2.78 22.35 18.73
N SER A 195 2.17 21.36 18.08
CA SER A 195 1.59 21.52 16.75
C SER A 195 0.43 22.54 16.76
N LYS A 196 0.44 23.50 15.82
CA LYS A 196 -0.66 24.50 15.69
C LYS A 196 -1.99 23.82 15.32
N THR A 197 -1.90 22.82 14.44
CA THR A 197 -3.03 22.07 13.91
C THR A 197 -2.60 20.61 13.88
N ILE A 198 -3.27 19.79 14.67
CA ILE A 198 -2.81 18.42 14.97
C ILE A 198 -2.96 17.47 13.77
N ASP A 199 -3.93 17.71 12.90
CA ASP A 199 -4.18 16.89 11.70
C ASP A 199 -3.26 17.28 10.54
N TYR A 200 -2.56 18.41 10.58
CA TYR A 200 -1.74 18.90 9.46
C TYR A 200 -0.73 17.85 8.95
N ASN A 201 -0.06 17.12 9.86
CA ASN A 201 0.90 16.10 9.46
C ASN A 201 0.21 14.90 8.80
N ALA A 202 -0.96 14.50 9.29
CA ALA A 202 -1.78 13.45 8.69
C ALA A 202 -2.28 13.88 7.30
N GLN A 203 -2.78 15.10 7.17
CA GLN A 203 -3.20 15.70 5.90
C GLN A 203 -2.07 15.77 4.88
N ARG A 204 -0.87 16.16 5.33
CA ARG A 204 0.34 16.20 4.48
C ARG A 204 0.74 14.81 4.01
N LEU A 205 0.75 13.83 4.92
CA LEU A 205 1.05 12.45 4.59
C LEU A 205 0.05 11.92 3.56
N ALA A 206 -1.23 12.05 3.84
CA ALA A 206 -2.31 11.52 3.02
C ALA A 206 -2.31 12.07 1.60
N ARG A 207 -2.18 13.40 1.44
CA ARG A 207 -2.09 14.02 0.11
C ARG A 207 -0.81 13.65 -0.64
N THR A 208 0.31 13.53 0.06
CA THR A 208 1.56 13.06 -0.55
C THR A 208 1.39 11.64 -1.06
N SER A 209 0.74 10.77 -0.28
CA SER A 209 0.44 9.39 -0.67
C SER A 209 -0.45 9.31 -1.92
N ILE A 210 -1.52 10.11 -2.01
CA ILE A 210 -2.35 10.21 -3.23
C ILE A 210 -1.49 10.64 -4.43
N SER A 211 -0.74 11.73 -4.29
CA SER A 211 0.08 12.26 -5.39
C SER A 211 1.11 11.24 -5.86
N HIS A 212 1.77 10.54 -4.94
CA HIS A 212 2.78 9.54 -5.28
C HIS A 212 2.15 8.29 -5.91
N ALA A 213 1.00 7.83 -5.40
CA ALA A 213 0.26 6.73 -6.01
C ALA A 213 -0.14 7.07 -7.45
N TYR A 214 -0.66 8.27 -7.67
CA TYR A 214 -0.99 8.74 -9.01
C TYR A 214 0.21 8.74 -9.96
N THR A 215 1.31 9.39 -9.57
CA THR A 215 2.51 9.51 -10.43
C THR A 215 3.12 8.14 -10.70
N LEU A 216 3.27 7.29 -9.69
CA LEU A 216 3.89 5.99 -9.87
C LEU A 216 3.04 5.05 -10.75
N SER A 217 1.72 5.03 -10.55
CA SER A 217 0.81 4.26 -11.41
C SER A 217 0.76 4.79 -12.83
N LEU A 218 0.82 6.10 -13.02
CA LEU A 218 0.91 6.69 -14.35
C LEU A 218 2.17 6.20 -15.07
N LEU A 219 3.35 6.30 -14.42
CA LEU A 219 4.62 5.87 -15.00
C LEU A 219 4.62 4.37 -15.33
N LYS A 220 4.23 3.51 -14.38
CA LYS A 220 4.16 2.06 -14.58
C LYS A 220 3.16 1.65 -15.66
N SER A 221 2.03 2.35 -15.77
CA SER A 221 1.08 2.08 -16.85
C SER A 221 1.63 2.54 -18.19
N CYS A 222 2.35 3.66 -18.24
CA CYS A 222 3.01 4.13 -19.45
C CYS A 222 4.15 3.19 -19.90
N GLU A 223 4.89 2.59 -18.96
CA GLU A 223 5.92 1.58 -19.28
C GLU A 223 5.33 0.37 -20.01
N ARG A 224 4.05 0.10 -19.79
CA ARG A 224 3.31 -0.98 -20.45
C ARG A 224 2.64 -0.55 -21.75
N ASN A 225 2.78 0.72 -22.17
CA ASN A 225 2.25 1.25 -23.42
C ASN A 225 3.39 1.41 -24.46
N PRO A 226 3.36 0.69 -25.60
CA PRO A 226 4.41 0.75 -26.62
C PRO A 226 4.57 2.12 -27.30
N PHE A 227 3.59 3.01 -27.15
CA PHE A 227 3.56 4.32 -27.81
C PHE A 227 4.03 5.47 -26.90
N ILE A 228 4.47 5.18 -25.68
CA ILE A 228 4.88 6.18 -24.70
C ILE A 228 6.29 5.87 -24.21
N THR A 229 7.22 6.80 -24.44
CA THR A 229 8.60 6.70 -23.94
C THR A 229 8.95 7.81 -22.95
N LYS A 230 8.18 8.90 -22.96
CA LYS A 230 8.45 10.11 -22.19
C LYS A 230 7.19 10.66 -21.53
N VAL A 231 7.44 11.41 -20.47
CA VAL A 231 6.45 12.28 -19.81
C VAL A 231 6.98 13.70 -19.75
N ARG A 232 6.11 14.69 -19.93
CA ARG A 232 6.38 16.09 -19.66
C ARG A 232 5.96 16.46 -18.25
N TRP A 233 6.85 17.11 -17.51
CA TRP A 233 6.55 17.60 -16.18
C TRP A 233 5.83 18.95 -16.24
N HIS A 234 4.79 19.08 -15.42
CA HIS A 234 4.04 20.32 -15.26
C HIS A 234 3.98 20.72 -13.80
N SER A 235 4.47 21.92 -13.51
CA SER A 235 4.43 22.53 -12.20
C SER A 235 3.15 23.35 -12.02
N VAL A 236 2.57 23.31 -10.82
CA VAL A 236 1.30 24.04 -10.53
C VAL A 236 1.48 25.55 -10.39
N PHE A 237 2.73 26.05 -10.27
CA PHE A 237 3.03 27.47 -10.09
C PHE A 237 2.23 28.18 -8.99
N ALA A 238 2.09 27.54 -7.82
CA ALA A 238 1.44 28.14 -6.66
C ALA A 238 2.05 29.52 -6.29
N PRO A 239 1.27 30.62 -6.33
CA PRO A 239 1.78 31.97 -6.09
C PRO A 239 2.52 32.11 -4.76
N GLY A 240 3.73 32.67 -4.81
CA GLY A 240 4.59 32.87 -3.64
C GLY A 240 5.13 31.58 -2.98
N ARG A 241 4.92 30.40 -3.57
CA ARG A 241 5.30 29.10 -3.00
C ARG A 241 6.12 28.20 -3.93
N THR A 242 6.14 28.47 -5.23
CA THR A 242 6.90 27.66 -6.19
C THR A 242 8.40 27.86 -6.02
N CYS A 243 9.13 26.79 -5.71
CA CYS A 243 10.59 26.78 -5.61
C CYS A 243 11.26 26.78 -6.99
N SER A 244 12.56 27.09 -7.04
CA SER A 244 13.36 27.07 -8.27
C SER A 244 13.30 25.71 -8.97
N LEU A 245 13.41 24.61 -8.21
CA LEU A 245 13.35 23.25 -8.77
C LEU A 245 12.05 22.98 -9.53
N CYS A 246 10.90 23.42 -9.02
CA CYS A 246 9.63 23.27 -9.74
C CYS A 246 9.60 24.11 -11.03
N LYS A 247 10.10 25.35 -10.98
CA LYS A 247 10.19 26.20 -12.18
C LYS A 247 11.11 25.59 -13.22
N ASP A 248 12.26 25.08 -12.78
CA ASP A 248 13.26 24.46 -13.65
C ASP A 248 12.71 23.21 -14.32
N ARG A 249 11.93 22.39 -13.60
CA ARG A 249 11.35 21.15 -14.12
C ARG A 249 10.18 21.36 -15.07
N ASP A 250 9.50 22.50 -14.99
CA ASP A 250 8.32 22.76 -15.80
C ASP A 250 8.65 22.67 -17.30
N GLY A 251 7.79 21.97 -18.05
CA GLY A 251 7.98 21.72 -19.47
C GLY A 251 9.08 20.71 -19.81
N ARG A 252 9.92 20.27 -18.86
CA ARG A 252 10.97 19.27 -19.14
C ARG A 252 10.35 17.90 -19.42
N GLU A 253 10.94 17.22 -20.38
CA GLU A 253 10.61 15.85 -20.72
C GLU A 253 11.57 14.89 -20.03
N TYR A 254 11.02 13.80 -19.50
CA TYR A 254 11.77 12.73 -18.85
C TYR A 254 11.43 11.42 -19.53
N LEU A 255 12.43 10.55 -19.70
CA LEU A 255 12.18 9.13 -19.91
C LEU A 255 11.42 8.60 -18.69
N LEU A 256 10.56 7.60 -18.88
CA LEU A 256 9.70 7.07 -17.80
C LEU A 256 10.48 6.71 -16.53
N LYS A 257 11.57 5.96 -16.69
CA LYS A 257 12.47 5.53 -15.59
C LYS A 257 13.22 6.66 -14.90
N ASP A 258 13.39 7.80 -15.57
CA ASP A 258 14.17 8.95 -15.10
C ASP A 258 13.27 10.07 -14.56
N CYS A 259 11.94 9.91 -14.67
CA CYS A 259 10.99 10.88 -14.15
C CYS A 259 11.02 10.89 -12.61
N PRO A 260 11.33 12.02 -11.97
CA PRO A 260 11.38 12.08 -10.52
C PRO A 260 9.98 12.02 -9.92
N MET A 261 9.87 11.63 -8.64
CA MET A 261 8.66 11.84 -7.84
C MET A 261 8.55 13.31 -7.40
N ASP A 262 7.33 13.79 -7.20
CA ASP A 262 7.10 15.11 -6.61
C ASP A 262 7.55 15.16 -5.14
N HIS A 263 7.81 16.36 -4.64
CA HIS A 263 8.13 16.53 -3.24
C HIS A 263 6.86 16.37 -2.39
N PRO A 264 6.98 16.04 -1.08
CA PRO A 264 5.82 16.00 -0.21
C PRO A 264 5.04 17.31 -0.25
N ASN A 265 3.70 17.25 -0.18
CA ASN A 265 2.80 18.41 -0.33
C ASN A 265 2.85 19.08 -1.73
N GLY A 266 3.62 18.55 -2.67
CA GLY A 266 3.59 18.94 -4.09
C GLY A 266 2.26 18.57 -4.75
N MET A 267 1.97 19.26 -5.85
CA MET A 267 0.75 19.06 -6.65
C MET A 267 1.09 19.02 -8.16
N CYS A 268 2.38 18.94 -8.50
CA CYS A 268 2.83 18.85 -9.87
C CYS A 268 2.32 17.55 -10.50
N TYR A 269 2.28 17.51 -11.82
CA TYR A 269 1.78 16.35 -12.54
C TYR A 269 2.61 16.07 -13.78
N GLN A 270 2.44 14.87 -14.32
CA GLN A 270 3.13 14.39 -15.50
C GLN A 270 2.10 14.20 -16.62
N GLU A 271 2.47 14.63 -17.82
CA GLU A 271 1.71 14.42 -19.06
C GLU A 271 2.48 13.39 -19.90
N PRO A 272 2.00 12.15 -20.06
CA PRO A 272 2.59 11.22 -21.00
C PRO A 272 2.50 11.75 -22.42
N LEU A 273 3.61 11.64 -23.15
CA LEU A 273 3.70 12.10 -24.53
C LEU A 273 3.41 10.94 -25.46
N VAL A 274 2.34 11.10 -26.25
CA VAL A 274 1.97 10.19 -27.33
C VAL A 274 2.29 10.93 -28.62
N ASP A 275 3.36 10.50 -29.28
CA ASP A 275 3.92 11.20 -30.45
C ASP A 275 3.17 10.87 -31.76
N ASP A 276 2.42 9.77 -31.79
CA ASP A 276 1.60 9.35 -32.92
C ASP A 276 0.12 9.76 -32.77
N SER A 277 -0.58 9.91 -33.89
CA SER A 277 -2.04 10.11 -33.87
C SER A 277 -2.75 8.82 -33.47
N LEU A 278 -3.91 8.94 -32.81
CA LEU A 278 -4.78 7.79 -32.51
C LEU A 278 -5.12 6.98 -33.77
N GLU A 279 -5.21 7.66 -34.91
CA GLU A 279 -5.48 7.01 -36.19
C GLU A 279 -4.31 6.15 -36.65
N ASN A 280 -3.09 6.69 -36.61
CA ASN A 280 -1.89 5.94 -36.95
C ASN A 280 -1.69 4.76 -36.00
N ILE A 281 -1.84 4.99 -34.69
CA ILE A 281 -1.74 3.96 -33.66
C ILE A 281 -2.75 2.83 -33.91
N GLY A 282 -4.02 3.17 -34.15
CA GLY A 282 -5.07 2.20 -34.42
C GLY A 282 -4.83 1.38 -35.68
N SER A 283 -4.41 2.03 -36.78
CA SER A 283 -4.06 1.35 -38.02
C SER A 283 -2.83 0.44 -37.86
N ARG A 284 -1.79 0.88 -37.15
CA ARG A 284 -0.60 0.07 -36.85
C ARG A 284 -0.98 -1.18 -36.06
N LEU A 285 -1.76 -1.03 -34.99
CA LEU A 285 -2.24 -2.14 -34.18
C LEU A 285 -3.12 -3.10 -34.99
N ARG A 286 -4.02 -2.59 -35.84
CA ARG A 286 -4.88 -3.44 -36.70
C ARG A 286 -4.05 -4.26 -37.67
N ASN A 287 -3.12 -3.63 -38.38
CA ASN A 287 -2.25 -4.32 -39.33
C ASN A 287 -1.38 -5.37 -38.64
N TRP A 288 -0.91 -5.09 -37.43
CA TRP A 288 -0.13 -6.02 -36.62
C TRP A 288 -0.96 -7.24 -36.19
N VAL A 289 -2.21 -7.03 -35.74
CA VAL A 289 -3.17 -8.11 -35.45
C VAL A 289 -3.45 -8.96 -36.70
N ASP A 290 -3.49 -8.34 -37.87
CA ASP A 290 -3.67 -9.02 -39.17
C ASP A 290 -2.38 -9.70 -39.68
N GLY A 291 -1.29 -9.69 -38.90
CA GLY A 291 -0.04 -10.42 -39.18
C GLY A 291 1.06 -9.61 -39.89
N SER A 292 0.89 -8.29 -40.03
CA SER A 292 1.96 -7.42 -40.53
C SER A 292 3.02 -7.20 -39.45
N SER A 293 4.29 -7.05 -39.84
CA SER A 293 5.36 -6.73 -38.89
C SER A 293 5.29 -5.28 -38.43
N ASP A 294 5.50 -5.03 -37.14
CA ASP A 294 5.76 -3.69 -36.59
C ASP A 294 6.84 -3.83 -35.52
N SER A 295 8.06 -3.39 -35.84
CA SER A 295 9.21 -3.58 -34.95
C SER A 295 9.01 -3.03 -33.53
N THR A 296 8.20 -1.98 -33.34
CA THR A 296 7.92 -1.43 -32.01
C THR A 296 7.04 -2.40 -31.22
N LEU A 297 5.97 -2.89 -31.85
CA LEU A 297 5.03 -3.83 -31.23
C LEU A 297 5.65 -5.22 -31.04
N ASP A 298 6.46 -5.68 -31.98
CA ASP A 298 7.20 -6.94 -31.89
C ASP A 298 8.22 -6.92 -30.74
N ASN A 299 8.93 -5.80 -30.54
CA ASN A 299 9.84 -5.64 -29.41
C ASN A 299 9.08 -5.61 -28.09
N TRP A 300 8.01 -4.80 -28.03
CA TRP A 300 7.19 -4.67 -26.84
C TRP A 300 6.53 -6.00 -26.46
N TYR A 301 6.03 -6.78 -27.42
CA TYR A 301 5.45 -8.10 -27.17
C TYR A 301 6.52 -9.11 -26.73
N ARG A 302 7.79 -8.98 -27.15
CA ARG A 302 8.86 -9.83 -26.58
C ARG A 302 9.20 -9.46 -25.14
N GLU A 303 9.07 -8.19 -24.76
CA GLU A 303 9.37 -7.73 -23.40
C GLU A 303 8.21 -7.96 -22.43
N HIS A 304 6.97 -7.88 -22.90
CA HIS A 304 5.76 -7.94 -22.09
C HIS A 304 4.84 -9.13 -22.41
N GLY A 305 5.14 -9.90 -23.45
CA GLY A 305 4.35 -11.03 -23.98
C GLY A 305 3.91 -12.05 -22.93
N ASP A 306 4.82 -12.38 -22.02
CA ASP A 306 4.59 -13.35 -20.94
C ASP A 306 3.47 -12.90 -19.99
N TYR A 307 3.23 -11.58 -19.85
CA TYR A 307 2.08 -11.05 -19.10
C TYR A 307 0.75 -11.31 -19.83
N PHE A 308 0.76 -11.43 -21.17
CA PHE A 308 -0.44 -11.63 -22.00
C PHE A 308 -0.81 -13.10 -22.19
N SER A 309 0.18 -14.01 -22.24
CA SER A 309 -0.05 -15.46 -22.37
C SER A 309 -0.50 -16.11 -21.05
N GLY A 310 -0.41 -15.40 -19.92
CA GLY A 310 -0.57 -16.00 -18.60
C GLY A 310 0.60 -16.90 -18.21
N GLU A 311 1.68 -16.91 -19.00
CA GLU A 311 2.91 -17.65 -18.72
C GLU A 311 3.86 -16.90 -17.78
N ASN A 312 3.51 -15.68 -17.36
CA ASN A 312 4.04 -15.08 -16.13
C ASN A 312 3.50 -15.78 -14.87
N ASN A 313 3.61 -17.11 -14.86
CA ASN A 313 4.24 -17.76 -13.72
C ASN A 313 5.73 -17.50 -13.84
N ILE A 314 6.22 -16.66 -12.93
CA ILE A 314 7.62 -16.46 -12.58
C ILE A 314 8.42 -17.75 -12.84
N PHE A 315 9.16 -17.82 -13.95
CA PHE A 315 10.49 -18.43 -14.13
C PHE A 315 10.77 -18.78 -15.60
N SER A 316 11.84 -18.14 -16.09
CA SER A 316 12.79 -18.58 -17.14
C SER A 316 12.66 -17.81 -18.47
N ASN A 317 13.73 -17.32 -19.11
CA ASN A 317 15.16 -17.35 -18.86
C ASN A 317 15.81 -16.41 -19.88
N SER A 318 16.66 -15.43 -19.51
CA SER A 318 17.87 -15.14 -20.30
C SER A 318 18.95 -14.39 -19.50
N SER A 319 20.10 -15.06 -19.38
CA SER A 319 21.45 -14.47 -19.53
C SER A 319 22.05 -13.65 -18.39
N LYS A 320 22.72 -14.39 -17.49
CA LYS A 320 24.02 -14.08 -16.86
C LYS A 320 24.48 -12.61 -16.96
N LYS A 321 24.12 -11.80 -15.97
CA LYS A 321 25.02 -10.81 -15.39
C LYS A 321 25.00 -10.96 -13.88
N ASN A 322 26.19 -11.19 -13.33
CA ASN A 322 26.45 -11.29 -11.90
C ASN A 322 25.88 -10.06 -11.18
N VAL A 323 24.78 -10.23 -10.46
CA VAL A 323 24.34 -9.28 -9.45
C VAL A 323 24.52 -9.97 -8.11
N ASN A 324 25.50 -9.47 -7.37
CA ASN A 324 25.83 -9.92 -6.04
C ASN A 324 24.68 -9.46 -5.11
N TYR A 325 23.80 -10.36 -4.71
CA TYR A 325 22.74 -10.08 -3.74
C TYR A 325 23.35 -10.06 -2.33
N GLY A 326 23.37 -8.87 -1.72
CA GLY A 326 23.75 -8.70 -0.31
C GLY A 326 22.76 -9.40 0.64
N PRO A 327 23.17 -9.70 1.88
CA PRO A 327 22.52 -10.67 2.73
C PRO A 327 21.31 -10.06 3.45
N ASN A 328 20.11 -10.56 3.17
CA ASN A 328 18.99 -10.56 4.11
C ASN A 328 18.24 -11.88 3.96
N ASN A 329 18.59 -12.83 4.82
CA ASN A 329 18.07 -14.20 4.90
C ASN A 329 16.60 -14.23 5.34
N ASP A 330 15.69 -14.72 4.49
CA ASP A 330 14.42 -15.29 4.94
C ASP A 330 14.66 -16.77 5.25
N ILE A 331 15.05 -17.08 6.50
CA ILE A 331 15.63 -18.37 6.94
C ILE A 331 14.68 -19.58 6.72
N ILE A 332 13.40 -19.34 6.43
CA ILE A 332 12.32 -20.34 6.42
C ILE A 332 11.93 -20.78 4.99
N SER A 333 12.38 -20.04 3.97
CA SER A 333 11.91 -20.17 2.59
C SER A 333 12.99 -20.84 1.73
N ASP A 334 12.88 -22.16 1.54
CA ASP A 334 13.87 -22.95 0.78
C ASP A 334 13.22 -23.64 -0.43
N LYS A 335 13.77 -23.41 -1.63
CA LYS A 335 13.30 -24.06 -2.86
C LYS A 335 13.45 -25.59 -2.83
N LYS A 336 14.27 -26.15 -1.93
CA LYS A 336 14.36 -27.60 -1.71
C LYS A 336 13.03 -28.24 -1.34
N TRP A 337 12.10 -27.48 -0.77
CA TRP A 337 10.75 -27.97 -0.47
C TRP A 337 9.96 -28.40 -1.71
N LEU A 338 10.32 -27.91 -2.90
CA LEU A 338 9.67 -28.29 -4.16
C LEU A 338 9.88 -29.77 -4.52
N GLU A 339 10.90 -30.42 -3.95
CA GLU A 339 11.20 -31.85 -4.16
C GLU A 339 10.81 -32.72 -2.95
N SER A 340 10.24 -32.12 -1.90
CA SER A 340 9.95 -32.81 -0.65
C SER A 340 8.82 -33.81 -0.78
N ASN A 341 8.86 -34.86 0.04
CA ASN A 341 7.86 -35.91 0.11
C ASN A 341 7.44 -36.14 1.55
N PHE A 342 6.30 -36.81 1.76
CA PHE A 342 5.97 -37.35 3.07
C PHE A 342 6.99 -38.43 3.48
N PRO A 343 7.13 -38.74 4.78
CA PRO A 343 8.13 -39.70 5.26
C PRO A 343 7.96 -41.11 4.68
N SER A 344 6.74 -41.48 4.28
CA SER A 344 6.45 -42.73 3.55
C SER A 344 5.16 -42.61 2.76
N GLU A 345 5.01 -43.45 1.75
CA GLU A 345 3.78 -43.57 0.94
C GLU A 345 2.55 -43.89 1.79
N LYS A 346 2.69 -44.76 2.80
CA LYS A 346 1.62 -45.04 3.76
C LYS A 346 1.13 -43.79 4.51
N LYS A 347 2.02 -42.87 4.87
CA LYS A 347 1.64 -41.62 5.53
C LYS A 347 1.02 -40.62 4.55
N PHE A 348 1.51 -40.59 3.32
CA PHE A 348 0.93 -39.79 2.24
C PHE A 348 -0.51 -40.22 1.96
N ASN A 349 -0.74 -41.51 1.70
CA ASN A 349 -2.07 -42.04 1.39
C ASN A 349 -3.05 -41.79 2.53
N LYS A 350 -2.62 -41.93 3.80
CA LYS A 350 -3.47 -41.60 4.95
C LYS A 350 -3.85 -40.11 5.02
N HIS A 351 -2.98 -39.21 4.59
CA HIS A 351 -3.29 -37.78 4.53
C HIS A 351 -4.23 -37.46 3.37
N VAL A 352 -4.00 -38.08 2.21
CA VAL A 352 -4.88 -37.98 1.04
C VAL A 352 -6.29 -38.46 1.39
N GLU A 353 -6.44 -39.67 1.93
CA GLU A 353 -7.74 -40.23 2.35
C GLU A 353 -8.50 -39.34 3.34
N LYS A 354 -7.77 -38.56 4.16
CA LYS A 354 -8.38 -37.75 5.22
C LYS A 354 -8.68 -36.32 4.81
N HIS A 355 -7.88 -35.74 3.91
CA HIS A 355 -7.86 -34.30 3.67
C HIS A 355 -7.97 -33.90 2.20
N LEU A 356 -7.88 -34.84 1.23
CA LEU A 356 -7.96 -34.51 -0.20
C LEU A 356 -9.29 -33.82 -0.53
N ASP A 357 -10.39 -34.35 0.01
CA ASP A 357 -11.75 -33.84 -0.22
C ASP A 357 -11.94 -32.38 0.23
N GLU A 358 -11.10 -31.87 1.13
CA GLU A 358 -11.11 -30.46 1.56
C GLU A 358 -10.71 -29.50 0.42
N TYR A 359 -10.15 -30.02 -0.66
CA TYR A 359 -9.62 -29.26 -1.80
C TYR A 359 -10.44 -29.44 -3.09
N GLY A 360 -11.58 -30.14 -3.01
CA GLY A 360 -12.41 -30.46 -4.17
C GLY A 360 -11.80 -31.58 -5.03
N ASP A 361 -12.12 -31.57 -6.32
CA ASP A 361 -11.65 -32.59 -7.27
C ASP A 361 -10.21 -32.32 -7.71
N ILE A 362 -9.25 -32.63 -6.85
CA ILE A 362 -7.82 -32.59 -7.16
C ILE A 362 -7.19 -33.98 -7.01
N THR A 363 -6.11 -34.21 -7.76
CA THR A 363 -5.34 -35.44 -7.67
C THR A 363 -4.44 -35.46 -6.42
N PRO A 364 -4.03 -36.65 -5.93
CA PRO A 364 -3.06 -36.76 -4.86
C PRO A 364 -1.75 -36.00 -5.13
N GLU A 365 -1.31 -35.96 -6.38
CA GLU A 365 -0.09 -35.24 -6.78
C GLU A 365 -0.25 -33.72 -6.66
N GLU A 366 -1.39 -33.18 -7.09
CA GLU A 366 -1.71 -31.75 -6.91
C GLU A 366 -1.80 -31.38 -5.42
N TYR A 367 -2.36 -32.27 -4.59
CA TYR A 367 -2.39 -32.11 -3.14
C TYR A 367 -0.97 -32.07 -2.54
N LEU A 368 -0.07 -32.96 -3.00
CA LEU A 368 1.32 -32.94 -2.59
C LEU A 368 2.03 -31.63 -3.00
N ASN A 369 1.79 -31.16 -4.21
CA ASN A 369 2.38 -29.93 -4.74
C ASN A 369 1.93 -28.69 -3.97
N LYS A 370 0.67 -28.62 -3.51
CA LYS A 370 0.20 -27.53 -2.63
C LYS A 370 1.04 -27.39 -1.36
N SER A 371 1.45 -28.50 -0.74
CA SER A 371 2.30 -28.48 0.45
C SER A 371 3.72 -28.01 0.12
N ARG A 372 4.29 -28.51 -0.98
CA ARG A 372 5.62 -28.16 -1.47
C ARG A 372 5.73 -26.67 -1.78
N GLU A 373 4.78 -26.14 -2.55
CA GLU A 373 4.71 -24.74 -2.93
C GLU A 373 4.61 -23.85 -1.70
N LEU A 374 3.68 -24.15 -0.78
CA LEU A 374 3.50 -23.37 0.44
C LEU A 374 4.77 -23.38 1.31
N LEU A 375 5.44 -24.53 1.47
CA LEU A 375 6.70 -24.64 2.20
C LEU A 375 7.87 -23.90 1.52
N ALA A 376 7.89 -23.83 0.18
CA ALA A 376 8.91 -23.09 -0.57
C ALA A 376 8.64 -21.57 -0.62
N GLU A 377 7.38 -21.14 -0.42
CA GLU A 377 6.96 -19.76 -0.66
C GLU A 377 7.51 -18.75 0.37
N PRO A 378 8.13 -17.64 -0.05
CA PRO A 378 8.56 -16.59 0.88
C PRO A 378 7.42 -16.03 1.73
N LEU A 379 7.74 -15.63 2.97
CA LEU A 379 6.73 -15.00 3.82
C LEU A 379 6.25 -13.70 3.18
N ASN A 380 4.93 -13.51 3.17
CA ASN A 380 4.29 -12.36 2.54
C ASN A 380 2.98 -12.01 3.26
N GLU A 381 2.18 -11.13 2.66
CA GLU A 381 0.92 -10.70 3.28
C GLU A 381 -0.14 -11.80 3.32
N ASP A 382 -0.03 -12.83 2.49
CA ASP A 382 -0.92 -13.99 2.44
C ASP A 382 -0.34 -15.20 3.18
N VAL A 383 0.98 -15.42 3.07
CA VAL A 383 1.69 -16.56 3.68
C VAL A 383 2.45 -16.16 4.95
N GLU A 384 2.00 -16.70 6.07
CA GLU A 384 2.66 -16.58 7.36
C GLU A 384 3.43 -17.85 7.70
N GLY A 385 4.50 -17.74 8.50
CA GLY A 385 5.28 -18.89 8.90
C GLY A 385 6.20 -18.65 10.09
N PHE A 386 6.59 -19.73 10.76
CA PHE A 386 7.57 -19.71 11.84
C PHE A 386 8.30 -21.07 11.95
N ILE A 387 9.44 -21.09 12.63
CA ILE A 387 10.17 -22.32 12.99
C ILE A 387 9.89 -22.63 14.46
N SER A 388 9.53 -23.88 14.76
CA SER A 388 9.30 -24.35 16.14
C SER A 388 10.62 -24.61 16.87
N LYS A 389 10.54 -24.86 18.20
CA LYS A 389 11.72 -25.23 19.01
C LYS A 389 12.44 -26.47 18.48
N ASP A 390 11.71 -27.41 17.89
CA ASP A 390 12.22 -28.67 17.35
C ASP A 390 12.64 -28.57 15.87
N GLY A 391 12.69 -27.36 15.31
CA GLY A 391 13.12 -27.12 13.94
C GLY A 391 12.08 -27.44 12.87
N PHE A 392 10.80 -27.59 13.24
CA PHE A 392 9.73 -27.75 12.25
C PHE A 392 9.29 -26.40 11.70
N ILE A 393 9.07 -26.36 10.39
CA ILE A 393 8.59 -25.19 9.67
C ILE A 393 7.07 -25.26 9.61
N PHE A 394 6.41 -24.25 10.16
CA PHE A 394 4.97 -24.08 10.10
C PHE A 394 4.67 -22.98 9.09
N LYS A 395 3.72 -23.23 8.18
CA LYS A 395 3.22 -22.21 7.25
C LYS A 395 1.72 -22.24 7.09
N TYR A 396 1.16 -21.07 6.87
CA TYR A 396 -0.26 -20.86 6.70
C TYR A 396 -0.55 -19.82 5.63
N ARG A 397 -1.40 -20.16 4.65
CA ARG A 397 -1.90 -19.25 3.62
C ARG A 397 -3.31 -18.79 3.97
N LYS A 398 -3.49 -17.48 4.12
CA LYS A 398 -4.76 -16.88 4.56
C LYS A 398 -5.86 -16.96 3.51
N SER A 399 -5.54 -16.73 2.25
CA SER A 399 -6.48 -16.68 1.13
C SER A 399 -7.19 -18.02 0.92
N THR A 400 -6.46 -19.12 1.06
CA THR A 400 -6.96 -20.47 0.79
C THR A 400 -7.24 -21.27 2.05
N ASN A 401 -6.91 -20.73 3.23
CA ASN A 401 -6.97 -21.43 4.52
C ASN A 401 -6.08 -22.69 4.55
N ASP A 402 -4.96 -22.70 3.84
CA ASP A 402 -4.07 -23.86 3.77
C ASP A 402 -3.05 -23.82 4.90
N PHE A 403 -2.90 -24.92 5.63
CA PHE A 403 -1.92 -25.08 6.69
C PHE A 403 -0.99 -26.26 6.39
N THR A 404 0.32 -26.05 6.51
CA THR A 404 1.31 -27.11 6.28
C THR A 404 2.46 -27.07 7.29
N ILE A 405 3.05 -28.25 7.53
CA ILE A 405 4.23 -28.41 8.40
C ILE A 405 5.32 -29.18 7.65
N GLY A 406 6.52 -28.60 7.60
CA GLY A 406 7.76 -29.24 7.15
C GLY A 406 8.65 -29.64 8.32
N ARG A 407 9.28 -30.80 8.23
CA ARG A 407 10.24 -31.31 9.23
C ARG A 407 11.67 -30.83 8.94
N ALA A 408 12.52 -30.80 9.96
CA ALA A 408 13.93 -30.45 9.78
C ALA A 408 14.70 -31.39 8.81
N ASP A 409 14.22 -32.62 8.60
CA ASP A 409 14.77 -33.61 7.65
C ASP A 409 14.30 -33.40 6.19
N GLY A 410 13.59 -32.31 5.90
CA GLY A 410 13.09 -31.99 4.56
C GLY A 410 11.85 -32.78 4.13
N LYS A 411 11.18 -33.47 5.07
CA LYS A 411 9.93 -34.21 4.80
C LYS A 411 8.69 -33.41 5.20
N ILE A 412 7.61 -33.59 4.44
CA ILE A 412 6.30 -32.99 4.72
C ILE A 412 5.61 -33.77 5.84
N SER A 413 5.18 -33.07 6.89
CA SER A 413 4.43 -33.69 7.98
C SER A 413 2.92 -33.63 7.78
N THR A 414 2.39 -32.55 7.21
CA THR A 414 0.94 -32.38 7.01
C THR A 414 0.59 -31.27 6.02
N LEU A 415 -0.60 -31.36 5.42
CA LEU A 415 -1.30 -30.31 4.69
C LEU A 415 -2.81 -30.48 4.91
N PHE A 416 -3.54 -29.44 5.32
CA PHE A 416 -5.01 -29.48 5.42
C PHE A 416 -5.59 -28.07 5.56
N LYS A 417 -6.91 -27.96 5.45
CA LYS A 417 -7.67 -26.72 5.73
C LYS A 417 -8.24 -26.77 7.15
N PRO A 418 -7.73 -25.98 8.11
CA PRO A 418 -8.25 -26.02 9.47
C PRO A 418 -9.71 -25.57 9.56
N THR A 419 -10.54 -26.32 10.29
CA THR A 419 -11.95 -25.98 10.50
C THR A 419 -12.14 -24.62 11.19
N ASP A 420 -11.27 -24.28 12.15
CA ASP A 420 -11.29 -22.98 12.85
C ASP A 420 -10.57 -21.85 12.09
N GLY A 421 -10.13 -22.13 10.87
CA GLY A 421 -9.46 -21.17 10.00
C GLY A 421 -8.24 -20.51 10.66
N TYR A 422 -8.13 -19.19 10.52
CA TYR A 422 -7.02 -18.40 11.07
C TYR A 422 -6.88 -18.51 12.59
N LYS A 423 -7.95 -18.86 13.34
CA LYS A 423 -7.83 -19.08 14.79
C LYS A 423 -6.96 -20.30 15.10
N TYR A 424 -7.03 -21.36 14.29
CA TYR A 424 -6.17 -22.52 14.42
C TYR A 424 -4.69 -22.11 14.24
N TRP A 425 -4.41 -21.27 13.25
CA TRP A 425 -3.07 -20.74 13.01
C TRP A 425 -2.51 -19.95 14.20
N LEU A 426 -3.30 -19.03 14.76
CA LEU A 426 -2.90 -18.27 15.95
C LEU A 426 -2.62 -19.18 17.16
N GLN A 427 -3.35 -20.29 17.28
CA GLN A 427 -3.11 -21.29 18.32
C GLN A 427 -1.80 -22.05 18.07
N GLN A 428 -1.47 -22.43 16.82
CA GLN A 428 -0.17 -23.04 16.48
C GLN A 428 1.00 -22.12 16.80
N ILE A 429 0.87 -20.81 16.53
CA ILE A 429 1.87 -19.81 16.91
C ILE A 429 2.06 -19.85 18.43
N LYS A 430 0.98 -19.82 19.21
CA LYS A 430 1.04 -19.83 20.67
C LYS A 430 1.70 -21.09 21.24
N ASP A 431 1.40 -22.24 20.65
CA ASP A 431 1.83 -23.54 21.20
C ASP A 431 3.26 -23.93 20.78
N TYR A 432 3.68 -23.55 19.56
CA TYR A 432 4.90 -24.05 18.95
C TYR A 432 5.92 -22.99 18.54
N LYS A 433 5.53 -21.71 18.42
CA LYS A 433 6.49 -20.66 18.08
C LYS A 433 7.45 -20.47 19.25
N LYS A 434 8.74 -20.56 18.98
CA LYS A 434 9.78 -20.27 19.97
C LYS A 434 9.61 -18.81 20.43
N GLU A 435 9.42 -18.59 21.72
CA GLU A 435 9.51 -17.25 22.31
C GLU A 435 10.95 -16.76 22.14
N GLU A 436 11.12 -15.56 21.57
CA GLU A 436 12.41 -14.87 21.45
C GLU A 436 12.81 -14.21 22.76
#